data_AF-A0A453L263-F1
#
_entry.id   AF-A0A453L263-F1
#
_cell.length_a   1.000
_cell.length_b   1.000
_cell.length_c   1.000
_cell.angle_alpha   90.00
_cell.angle_beta   90.00
_cell.angle_gamma   90.00
#
_symmetry.space_group_name_H-M   'P 1'
#
loop_
_entity.id
_entity.type
_entity.pdbx_description
1 polymer ?
#
loop_
_entity_poly.entity_id
_entity_poly.type
_entity_poly.pdbx_seq_one_letter_code
_entity_poly.pdbx_strand_id
1 'polypeptide(L)'
;MAREKRPQHHHNFKAGAMNALIRVSSVISNSPIIMNVDCDMYSNNNDAVRDALCFFLDEEMGHKIGFVQYPQNYNNLSKNDIYGNSLHVINEVEMGGMDSLGGPLYIGTGCFHRREILCGRKFTKDYQEDWNAGIKDKLQESIDETEEKAKSLAACTYEHGTQWGDEIGVKYGCAVEDVITGLAIHCRGWESVYNNPKKPAFMGVGPTTLAQTILQHKRWSEGNLSIFLSKYNVFLFGHGKTKLRHQMGYHIYGLWAPNSLATLYYVIIPSLALLKGTPLFPEITSP
;
A
#
# COMPACT_ATOMS: atom_id res chain seq x y z
N MET A 1 -1.06 -19.33 -12.45
CA MET A 1 0.38 -19.54 -12.19
C MET A 1 0.54 -20.04 -10.76
N ALA A 2 1.37 -21.06 -10.55
CA ALA A 2 1.84 -21.46 -9.24
C ALA A 2 3.36 -21.36 -9.22
N ARG A 3 3.92 -20.67 -8.22
CA ARG A 3 5.37 -20.53 -8.07
C ARG A 3 5.97 -21.78 -7.45
N GLU A 4 7.20 -22.09 -7.84
CA GLU A 4 7.95 -23.17 -7.21
C GLU A 4 8.22 -22.82 -5.73
N LYS A 5 8.07 -23.81 -4.84
CA LYS A 5 8.42 -23.68 -3.43
C LYS A 5 9.24 -24.88 -3.00
N ARG A 6 10.32 -24.64 -2.26
CA ARG A 6 11.17 -25.66 -1.66
C ARG A 6 11.31 -25.34 -0.17
N PRO A 7 11.35 -26.35 0.73
CA PRO A 7 11.48 -26.12 2.17
C PRO A 7 12.69 -25.27 2.58
N GLN A 8 13.76 -25.27 1.77
CA GLN A 8 15.01 -24.56 2.03
C GLN A 8 14.95 -23.08 1.63
N HIS A 9 13.90 -22.62 0.95
CA HIS A 9 13.79 -21.26 0.43
C HIS A 9 12.60 -20.53 1.03
N HIS A 10 12.88 -19.45 1.75
CA HIS A 10 11.84 -18.57 2.27
C HIS A 10 11.09 -17.92 1.10
N HIS A 11 9.75 -17.93 1.15
CA HIS A 11 8.93 -17.57 -0.01
C HIS A 11 8.24 -16.20 0.11
N ASN A 12 8.46 -15.46 1.20
CA ASN A 12 8.00 -14.07 1.39
C ASN A 12 6.48 -13.86 1.20
N PHE A 13 5.67 -14.86 1.59
CA PHE A 13 4.20 -14.82 1.60
C PHE A 13 3.57 -14.14 0.36
N LYS A 14 2.77 -13.07 0.56
CA LYS A 14 2.05 -12.32 -0.48
C LYS A 14 3.02 -11.55 -1.38
N ALA A 15 3.97 -10.81 -0.79
CA ALA A 15 4.98 -10.05 -1.52
C ALA A 15 5.74 -10.91 -2.55
N GLY A 16 6.19 -12.10 -2.15
CA GLY A 16 6.88 -13.03 -3.05
C GLY A 16 5.98 -13.54 -4.18
N ALA A 17 4.70 -13.77 -3.92
CA ALA A 17 3.75 -14.16 -4.97
C ALA A 17 3.52 -13.02 -5.97
N MET A 18 3.35 -11.79 -5.49
CA MET A 18 3.19 -10.61 -6.34
C MET A 18 4.43 -10.34 -7.19
N ASN A 19 5.63 -10.46 -6.61
CA ASN A 19 6.89 -10.29 -7.35
C ASN A 19 7.07 -11.33 -8.45
N ALA A 20 6.73 -12.59 -8.18
CA ALA A 20 6.73 -13.64 -9.21
C ALA A 20 5.72 -13.33 -10.34
N LEU A 21 4.53 -12.80 -10.01
CA LEU A 21 3.54 -12.39 -11.01
C LEU A 21 4.01 -11.20 -11.87
N ILE A 22 4.70 -10.23 -11.27
CA ILE A 22 5.27 -9.09 -12.01
C ILE A 22 6.27 -9.60 -13.05
N ARG A 23 7.17 -10.52 -12.65
CA ARG A 23 8.14 -11.13 -13.58
C ARG A 23 7.47 -11.98 -14.66
N VAL A 24 6.64 -12.95 -14.26
CA VAL A 24 6.00 -13.86 -15.22
C VAL A 24 5.14 -13.10 -16.23
N SER A 25 4.42 -12.07 -15.80
CA SER A 25 3.60 -11.26 -16.71
C SER A 25 4.44 -10.46 -17.71
N SER A 26 5.73 -10.20 -17.46
CA SER A 26 6.58 -9.44 -18.39
C SER A 26 6.92 -10.22 -19.65
N VAL A 27 6.88 -11.55 -19.63
CA VAL A 27 7.11 -12.39 -20.82
C VAL A 27 5.81 -12.81 -21.50
N ILE A 28 4.65 -12.65 -20.84
CA ILE A 28 3.34 -13.05 -21.39
C ILE A 28 2.64 -11.87 -22.07
N SER A 29 2.46 -10.77 -21.35
CA SER A 29 1.70 -9.61 -21.85
C SER A 29 2.47 -8.30 -21.78
N ASN A 30 3.47 -8.22 -20.91
CA ASN A 30 4.28 -7.04 -20.64
C ASN A 30 3.45 -5.73 -20.54
N SER A 31 2.28 -5.82 -19.90
CA SER A 31 1.36 -4.68 -19.81
C SER A 31 1.98 -3.55 -18.97
N PRO A 32 1.91 -2.28 -19.42
CA PRO A 32 2.52 -1.15 -18.71
C PRO A 32 1.82 -0.83 -17.39
N ILE A 33 0.56 -1.24 -17.21
CA ILE A 33 -0.20 -1.04 -15.98
C ILE A 33 -0.52 -2.40 -15.35
N ILE A 34 -0.33 -2.49 -14.03
CA ILE A 34 -0.61 -3.68 -13.22
C ILE A 34 -1.64 -3.30 -12.17
N MET A 35 -2.79 -3.99 -12.15
CA MET A 35 -3.77 -3.87 -11.08
C MET A 35 -3.56 -5.01 -10.08
N ASN A 36 -3.46 -4.70 -8.79
CA ASN A 36 -3.53 -5.70 -7.74
C ASN A 36 -4.89 -5.65 -7.03
N VAL A 37 -5.43 -6.83 -6.73
CA VAL A 37 -6.70 -7.01 -6.03
C VAL A 37 -6.59 -8.28 -5.17
N ASP A 38 -7.07 -8.19 -3.94
CA ASP A 38 -7.13 -9.33 -3.02
C ASP A 38 -8.32 -10.26 -3.33
N CYS A 39 -8.26 -11.50 -2.86
CA CYS A 39 -9.25 -12.53 -3.19
C CYS A 39 -10.63 -12.29 -2.56
N ASP A 40 -10.69 -11.49 -1.51
CA ASP A 40 -11.90 -11.04 -0.83
C ASP A 40 -12.46 -9.73 -1.42
N MET A 41 -11.83 -9.19 -2.47
CA MET A 41 -12.22 -7.96 -3.15
C MET A 41 -12.59 -8.24 -4.62
N TYR A 42 -13.57 -7.51 -5.14
CA TYR A 42 -14.00 -7.57 -6.54
C TYR A 42 -14.26 -6.17 -7.10
N SER A 43 -14.18 -6.04 -8.42
CA SER A 43 -14.57 -4.81 -9.11
C SER A 43 -16.08 -4.64 -9.08
N ASN A 44 -16.54 -3.56 -8.45
CA ASN A 44 -17.93 -3.19 -8.33
C ASN A 44 -18.34 -2.09 -9.33
N ASN A 45 -17.36 -1.44 -9.97
CA ASN A 45 -17.57 -0.45 -11.02
C ASN A 45 -16.85 -0.86 -12.31
N ASN A 46 -17.60 -0.99 -13.41
CA ASN A 46 -17.04 -1.30 -14.73
C ASN A 46 -16.15 -0.17 -15.28
N ASP A 47 -16.30 1.04 -14.76
CA ASP A 47 -15.50 2.20 -15.15
C ASP A 47 -14.16 2.30 -14.40
N ALA A 48 -13.91 1.48 -13.38
CA ALA A 48 -12.72 1.59 -12.52
C ALA A 48 -11.38 1.59 -13.28
N VAL A 49 -11.28 0.75 -14.32
CA VAL A 49 -10.09 0.71 -15.18
C VAL A 49 -9.97 1.98 -16.02
N ARG A 50 -11.08 2.44 -16.61
CA ARG A 50 -11.12 3.67 -17.41
C ARG A 50 -10.74 4.88 -16.57
N ASP A 51 -11.32 4.99 -15.39
CA ASP A 51 -11.07 6.09 -14.44
C ASP A 51 -9.60 6.10 -14.00
N ALA A 52 -9.00 4.94 -13.73
CA ALA A 52 -7.57 4.85 -13.41
C ALA A 52 -6.69 5.32 -14.60
N LEU A 53 -7.04 4.89 -15.82
CA LEU A 53 -6.30 5.27 -17.03
C LEU A 53 -6.37 6.76 -17.31
N CYS A 54 -7.47 7.45 -16.99
CA CYS A 54 -7.56 8.91 -17.12
C CYS A 54 -6.41 9.63 -16.38
N PHE A 55 -6.03 9.16 -15.19
CA PHE A 55 -4.91 9.75 -14.45
C PHE A 55 -3.55 9.43 -15.06
N PHE A 56 -3.35 8.23 -15.60
CA PHE A 56 -2.06 7.87 -16.20
C PHE A 56 -1.83 8.47 -17.59
N LEU A 57 -2.91 8.71 -18.34
CA LEU A 57 -2.91 9.22 -19.70
C LEU A 57 -3.05 10.75 -19.77
N ASP A 58 -3.20 11.41 -18.63
CA ASP A 58 -3.21 12.87 -18.55
C ASP A 58 -1.88 13.46 -19.08
N GLU A 59 -1.99 14.39 -20.03
CA GLU A 59 -0.84 14.94 -20.76
C GLU A 59 0.07 15.81 -19.87
N GLU A 60 -0.49 16.45 -18.84
CA GLU A 60 0.25 17.40 -18.00
C GLU A 60 0.86 16.75 -16.76
N MET A 61 0.12 15.87 -16.10
CA MET A 61 0.47 15.31 -14.79
C MET A 61 0.63 13.79 -14.81
N GLY A 62 0.06 13.09 -15.80
CA GLY A 62 0.03 11.64 -15.82
C GLY A 62 1.41 10.99 -15.76
N HIS A 63 2.43 11.62 -16.37
CA HIS A 63 3.82 11.14 -16.34
C HIS A 63 4.43 11.10 -14.92
N LYS A 64 3.89 11.84 -13.94
CA LYS A 64 4.37 11.83 -12.54
C LYS A 64 3.68 10.76 -11.69
N ILE A 65 2.52 10.28 -12.13
CA ILE A 65 1.69 9.35 -11.36
C ILE A 65 2.25 7.94 -11.48
N GLY A 66 2.77 7.41 -10.37
CA GLY A 66 3.25 6.04 -10.27
C GLY A 66 2.10 5.04 -10.05
N PHE A 67 1.13 5.38 -9.20
CA PHE A 67 -0.03 4.52 -8.92
C PHE A 67 -1.30 5.29 -8.59
N VAL A 68 -2.46 4.64 -8.80
CA VAL A 68 -3.80 5.14 -8.46
C VAL A 68 -4.43 4.17 -7.46
N GLN A 69 -4.68 4.67 -6.24
CA GLN A 69 -5.27 3.92 -5.14
C GLN A 69 -6.76 4.21 -5.04
N TYR A 70 -7.56 3.14 -4.96
CA TYR A 70 -8.98 3.22 -4.64
C TYR A 70 -9.25 2.84 -3.18
N PRO A 71 -10.33 3.35 -2.55
CA PRO A 71 -10.70 2.94 -1.20
C PRO A 71 -11.07 1.46 -1.12
N GLN A 72 -10.70 0.86 0.01
CA GLN A 72 -11.13 -0.49 0.39
C GLN A 72 -12.51 -0.40 1.06
N ASN A 73 -13.54 -0.89 0.38
CA ASN A 73 -14.93 -0.87 0.86
C ASN A 73 -15.48 -2.29 1.07
N TYR A 74 -16.43 -2.44 1.99
CA TYR A 74 -16.99 -3.74 2.37
C TYR A 74 -18.51 -3.77 2.25
N ASN A 75 -19.07 -4.89 1.75
CA ASN A 75 -20.53 -5.04 1.57
C ASN A 75 -21.25 -5.69 2.76
N ASN A 76 -20.50 -6.32 3.67
CA ASN A 76 -21.01 -7.14 4.76
C ASN A 76 -20.93 -6.45 6.13
N LEU A 77 -20.85 -5.11 6.14
CA LEU A 77 -20.81 -4.34 7.37
C LEU A 77 -22.18 -4.33 8.04
N SER A 78 -22.19 -4.42 9.37
CA SER A 78 -23.42 -4.24 10.14
C SER A 78 -23.92 -2.80 9.99
N LYS A 79 -25.24 -2.60 10.04
CA LYS A 79 -25.87 -1.26 9.92
C LYS A 79 -25.28 -0.22 10.90
N ASN A 80 -24.87 -0.67 12.09
CA ASN A 80 -24.35 0.19 13.15
C ASN A 80 -22.81 0.28 13.17
N ASP A 81 -22.12 -0.44 12.27
CA ASP A 81 -20.66 -0.54 12.21
C ASP A 81 -19.98 -0.62 13.59
N ILE A 82 -20.48 -1.49 14.47
CA ILE A 82 -20.04 -1.54 15.88
C ILE A 82 -18.55 -1.89 16.08
N TYR A 83 -17.89 -2.38 15.04
CA TYR A 83 -16.46 -2.69 15.03
C TYR A 83 -15.60 -1.62 14.34
N GLY A 84 -16.22 -0.61 13.71
CA GLY A 84 -15.51 0.46 13.00
C GLY A 84 -14.79 -0.01 11.74
N ASN A 85 -15.30 -1.05 11.06
CA ASN A 85 -14.64 -1.66 9.91
C ASN A 85 -14.91 -0.89 8.60
N SER A 86 -15.76 0.13 8.59
CA SER A 86 -16.04 0.94 7.39
C SER A 86 -14.84 1.77 6.90
N LEU A 87 -13.85 2.03 7.77
CA LEU A 87 -12.68 2.85 7.47
C LEU A 87 -13.03 4.26 6.94
N HIS A 88 -14.20 4.79 7.33
CA HIS A 88 -14.77 6.01 6.75
C HIS A 88 -13.85 7.23 6.87
N VAL A 89 -13.18 7.41 8.02
CA VAL A 89 -12.23 8.53 8.23
C VAL A 89 -11.02 8.40 7.29
N ILE A 90 -10.48 7.19 7.13
CA ILE A 90 -9.36 6.93 6.23
C ILE A 90 -9.77 7.25 4.79
N ASN A 91 -10.94 6.76 4.37
CA ASN A 91 -11.41 6.87 3.00
C ASN A 91 -11.86 8.28 2.61
N GLU A 92 -12.54 9.01 3.50
CA GLU A 92 -13.12 10.33 3.18
C GLU A 92 -12.23 11.51 3.56
N VAL A 93 -11.31 11.32 4.52
CA VAL A 93 -10.51 12.43 5.07
C VAL A 93 -9.02 12.21 4.87
N GLU A 94 -8.46 11.12 5.39
CA GLU A 94 -7.00 10.97 5.45
C GLU A 94 -6.38 10.78 4.07
N MET A 95 -6.88 9.83 3.27
CA MET A 95 -6.35 9.53 1.94
C MET A 95 -6.54 10.71 0.98
N GLY A 96 -7.73 11.34 0.99
CA GLY A 96 -7.99 12.54 0.21
C GLY A 96 -7.13 13.74 0.64
N GLY A 97 -6.85 13.89 1.94
CA GLY A 97 -5.93 14.90 2.45
C GLY A 97 -4.50 14.69 1.93
N MET A 98 -4.02 13.45 1.92
CA MET A 98 -2.70 13.09 1.41
C MET A 98 -2.54 13.28 -0.10
N ASP A 99 -3.63 13.18 -0.86
CA ASP A 99 -3.64 13.38 -2.32
C ASP A 99 -3.05 14.75 -2.71
N SER A 100 -3.35 15.79 -1.93
CA SER A 100 -2.81 17.15 -2.10
C SER A 100 -1.29 17.28 -1.79
N LEU A 101 -0.69 16.25 -1.18
CA LEU A 101 0.68 16.27 -0.66
C LEU A 101 1.66 15.41 -1.47
N GLY A 102 1.19 14.78 -2.55
CA GLY A 102 1.96 13.86 -3.39
C GLY A 102 1.33 12.47 -3.51
N GLY A 103 0.16 12.25 -2.90
CA GLY A 103 -0.64 11.05 -3.08
C GLY A 103 -0.85 10.21 -1.82
N PRO A 104 -1.84 9.29 -1.83
CA PRO A 104 -2.11 8.36 -0.74
C PRO A 104 -1.04 7.26 -0.64
N LEU A 105 -1.06 6.53 0.47
CA LEU A 105 -0.29 5.30 0.63
C LEU A 105 -0.83 4.19 -0.28
N TYR A 106 0.01 3.21 -0.59
CA TYR A 106 -0.45 1.94 -1.16
C TYR A 106 -0.96 1.04 -0.02
N ILE A 107 -2.23 0.60 -0.10
CA ILE A 107 -2.93 -0.17 0.95
C ILE A 107 -3.28 -1.62 0.53
N GLY A 108 -2.52 -2.19 -0.40
CA GLY A 108 -2.49 -3.64 -0.62
C GLY A 108 -3.55 -4.22 -1.56
N THR A 109 -4.60 -3.47 -1.93
CA THR A 109 -5.67 -3.90 -2.86
C THR A 109 -6.26 -2.72 -3.62
N GLY A 110 -6.96 -2.99 -4.74
CA GLY A 110 -7.66 -1.98 -5.53
C GLY A 110 -6.75 -0.87 -6.05
N CYS A 111 -5.51 -1.20 -6.41
CA CYS A 111 -4.51 -0.23 -6.81
C CYS A 111 -3.94 -0.56 -8.20
N PHE A 112 -3.84 0.46 -9.03
CA PHE A 112 -3.22 0.37 -10.36
C PHE A 112 -1.83 0.98 -10.28
N HIS A 113 -0.82 0.25 -10.72
CA HIS A 113 0.58 0.67 -10.71
C HIS A 113 1.13 0.71 -12.12
N ARG A 114 2.00 1.68 -12.43
CA ARG A 114 2.92 1.52 -13.56
C ARG A 114 3.84 0.33 -13.29
N ARG A 115 4.09 -0.50 -14.30
CA ARG A 115 5.01 -1.64 -14.19
C ARG A 115 6.40 -1.17 -13.82
N GLU A 116 6.90 -0.11 -14.46
CA GLU A 116 8.27 0.38 -14.26
C GLU A 116 8.55 0.79 -12.82
N ILE A 117 7.57 1.35 -12.10
CA ILE A 117 7.75 1.76 -10.71
C ILE A 117 7.93 0.55 -9.79
N LEU A 118 7.21 -0.54 -10.08
CA LEU A 118 7.40 -1.83 -9.41
C LEU A 118 8.72 -2.47 -9.84
N CYS A 119 9.21 -2.20 -11.05
CA CYS A 119 10.54 -2.61 -11.51
C CYS A 119 11.70 -1.72 -11.00
N GLY A 120 11.44 -0.79 -10.08
CA GLY A 120 12.49 0.01 -9.44
C GLY A 120 12.82 1.34 -10.11
N ARG A 121 12.06 1.75 -11.13
CA ARG A 121 12.29 3.01 -11.86
C ARG A 121 12.26 4.21 -10.93
N LYS A 122 13.26 5.09 -11.05
CA LYS A 122 13.28 6.41 -10.42
C LYS A 122 12.65 7.43 -11.35
N PHE A 123 11.88 8.36 -10.78
CA PHE A 123 11.26 9.41 -11.55
C PHE A 123 12.33 10.39 -12.08
N THR A 124 12.17 10.80 -13.34
CA THR A 124 12.98 11.84 -13.98
C THR A 124 12.04 12.78 -14.73
N LYS A 125 12.41 14.06 -14.89
CA LYS A 125 11.52 15.08 -15.49
C LYS A 125 11.24 14.83 -16.97
N ASP A 126 12.13 14.13 -17.64
CA ASP A 126 12.06 13.70 -19.04
C ASP A 126 11.36 12.32 -19.20
N TYR A 127 10.83 11.75 -18.11
CA TYR A 127 10.15 10.47 -18.17
C TYR A 127 8.96 10.52 -19.12
N GLN A 128 8.89 9.50 -19.98
CA GLN A 128 7.79 9.23 -20.90
C GLN A 128 7.51 7.73 -20.86
N GLU A 129 6.23 7.36 -20.72
CA GLU A 129 5.83 5.96 -20.69
C GLU A 129 5.82 5.37 -22.10
N ASP A 130 6.42 4.18 -22.26
CA ASP A 130 6.26 3.40 -23.50
C ASP A 130 5.00 2.55 -23.43
N TRP A 131 3.87 3.17 -23.79
CA TRP A 131 2.57 2.50 -23.86
C TRP A 131 2.54 1.29 -24.80
N ASN A 132 3.49 1.19 -25.73
CA ASN A 132 3.57 0.13 -26.73
C ASN A 132 4.55 -0.99 -26.38
N ALA A 133 5.20 -0.94 -25.20
CA ALA A 133 6.22 -1.93 -24.81
C ALA A 133 5.72 -3.38 -24.95
N GLY A 134 4.52 -3.69 -24.45
CA GLY A 134 3.96 -5.04 -24.53
C GLY A 134 3.42 -5.47 -25.90
N ILE A 135 3.38 -4.57 -26.88
CA ILE A 135 3.03 -4.88 -28.27
C ILE A 135 4.29 -5.20 -29.08
N LYS A 136 5.39 -4.49 -28.82
CA LYS A 136 6.67 -4.64 -29.54
C LYS A 136 7.33 -6.01 -29.32
N ASP A 137 7.25 -6.55 -28.10
CA ASP A 137 7.92 -7.81 -27.72
C ASP A 137 7.22 -9.09 -28.23
N LYS A 138 6.00 -8.99 -28.78
CA LYS A 138 5.16 -10.16 -29.12
C LYS A 138 5.38 -10.73 -30.52
N LEU A 139 6.18 -10.10 -31.36
CA LEU A 139 6.20 -10.40 -32.80
C LEU A 139 7.03 -11.62 -33.22
N GLN A 140 7.69 -12.35 -32.31
CA GLN A 140 8.65 -13.38 -32.73
C GLN A 140 8.74 -14.67 -31.91
N GLU A 141 8.13 -14.80 -30.72
CA GLU A 141 8.37 -15.96 -29.83
C GLU A 141 7.24 -17.00 -29.83
N SER A 142 7.61 -18.27 -29.80
CA SER A 142 6.65 -19.37 -29.69
C SER A 142 6.04 -19.46 -28.28
N ILE A 143 4.87 -20.09 -28.18
CA ILE A 143 4.18 -20.30 -26.89
C ILE A 143 5.05 -21.15 -25.96
N ASP A 144 5.70 -22.19 -26.49
CA ASP A 144 6.55 -23.10 -25.72
C ASP A 144 7.77 -22.37 -25.13
N GLU A 145 8.43 -21.51 -25.92
CA GLU A 145 9.54 -20.68 -25.43
C GLU A 145 9.09 -19.70 -24.35
N THR A 146 7.91 -19.09 -24.53
CA THR A 146 7.31 -18.19 -23.54
C THR A 146 7.01 -18.91 -22.24
N GLU A 147 6.51 -20.15 -22.32
CA GLU A 147 6.21 -20.98 -21.16
C GLU A 147 7.48 -21.35 -20.38
N GLU A 148 8.54 -21.77 -21.07
CA GLU A 148 9.81 -22.11 -20.43
C GLU A 148 10.47 -20.89 -19.76
N LYS A 149 10.42 -19.72 -20.41
CA LYS A 149 10.84 -18.46 -19.78
C LYS A 149 10.01 -18.15 -18.54
N ALA A 150 8.68 -18.25 -18.62
CA ALA A 150 7.79 -18.00 -17.49
C ALA A 150 8.07 -18.95 -16.31
N LYS A 151 8.34 -20.24 -16.57
CA LYS A 151 8.75 -21.21 -15.53
C LYS A 151 10.04 -20.77 -14.84
N SER A 152 11.04 -20.34 -15.61
CA SER A 152 12.33 -19.87 -15.04
C SER A 152 12.16 -18.64 -14.14
N LEU A 153 11.26 -17.71 -14.49
CA LEU A 153 10.97 -16.50 -13.70
C LEU A 153 10.20 -16.79 -12.40
N ALA A 154 9.48 -17.91 -12.36
CA ALA A 154 8.71 -18.39 -11.20
C ALA A 154 9.50 -19.35 -10.29
N ALA A 155 10.78 -19.62 -10.62
CA ALA A 155 11.63 -20.52 -9.86
C ALA A 155 11.90 -20.00 -8.44
N CYS A 156 12.04 -20.93 -7.49
CA CYS A 156 12.23 -20.59 -6.08
C CYS A 156 13.57 -19.89 -5.78
N THR A 157 14.57 -20.09 -6.65
CA THR A 157 15.92 -19.51 -6.53
C THR A 157 16.12 -18.23 -7.34
N TYR A 158 15.13 -17.81 -8.15
CA TYR A 158 15.29 -16.69 -9.08
C TYR A 158 15.75 -15.40 -8.40
N GLU A 159 15.27 -15.15 -7.18
CA GLU A 159 15.50 -13.91 -6.46
C GLU A 159 16.85 -13.87 -5.73
N HIS A 160 17.58 -14.99 -5.66
CA HIS A 160 18.85 -15.07 -4.95
C HIS A 160 19.92 -14.17 -5.59
N GLY A 161 20.53 -13.31 -4.78
CA GLY A 161 21.56 -12.36 -5.26
C GLY A 161 21.00 -11.24 -6.15
N THR A 162 19.69 -11.13 -6.29
CA THR A 162 19.03 -10.05 -7.02
C THR A 162 18.52 -8.96 -6.06
N GLN A 163 18.01 -7.87 -6.62
CA GLN A 163 17.41 -6.79 -5.83
C GLN A 163 15.89 -6.95 -5.60
N TRP A 164 15.29 -8.08 -5.98
CA TRP A 164 13.86 -8.35 -5.78
C TRP A 164 13.51 -8.44 -4.29
N GLY A 165 12.44 -7.73 -3.89
CA GLY A 165 12.01 -7.60 -2.51
C GLY A 165 12.74 -6.53 -1.71
N ASP A 166 13.97 -6.16 -2.10
CA ASP A 166 14.77 -5.15 -1.40
C ASP A 166 14.64 -3.79 -2.06
N GLU A 167 14.97 -3.69 -3.36
CA GLU A 167 14.80 -2.48 -4.17
C GLU A 167 13.68 -2.67 -5.19
N ILE A 168 13.56 -3.83 -5.82
CA ILE A 168 12.61 -4.06 -6.91
C ILE A 168 11.40 -4.86 -6.39
N GLY A 169 10.22 -4.56 -6.92
CA GLY A 169 8.96 -5.21 -6.58
C GLY A 169 8.35 -4.72 -5.28
N VAL A 170 7.37 -5.50 -4.80
CA VAL A 170 6.80 -5.37 -3.47
C VAL A 170 7.86 -5.74 -2.44
N LYS A 171 8.03 -4.88 -1.42
CA LYS A 171 9.09 -4.98 -0.43
C LYS A 171 8.93 -6.20 0.48
N TYR A 172 10.03 -6.78 0.95
CA TYR A 172 10.05 -7.87 1.92
C TYR A 172 10.31 -7.37 3.35
N GLY A 173 10.07 -8.24 4.32
CA GLY A 173 10.49 -8.03 5.71
C GLY A 173 9.55 -7.19 6.58
N CYS A 174 8.33 -6.88 6.14
CA CYS A 174 7.31 -6.22 6.94
C CYS A 174 5.93 -6.83 6.70
N ALA A 175 5.06 -6.80 7.71
CA ALA A 175 3.68 -7.29 7.62
C ALA A 175 2.73 -6.33 6.87
N VAL A 176 3.18 -5.08 6.66
CA VAL A 176 2.53 -4.05 5.84
C VAL A 176 3.48 -3.68 4.69
N GLU A 177 3.85 -4.69 3.90
CA GLU A 177 4.76 -4.53 2.77
C GLU A 177 4.25 -3.52 1.73
N ASP A 178 2.94 -3.36 1.64
CA ASP A 178 2.25 -2.41 0.80
C ASP A 178 2.63 -0.98 1.15
N VAL A 179 2.54 -0.60 2.42
CA VAL A 179 2.89 0.72 2.94
C VAL A 179 4.37 1.04 2.65
N ILE A 180 5.29 0.11 2.90
CA ILE A 180 6.73 0.33 2.60
C ILE A 180 6.96 0.44 1.09
N THR A 181 6.26 -0.36 0.29
CA THR A 181 6.37 -0.31 -1.18
C THR A 181 5.91 1.06 -1.68
N GLY A 182 4.77 1.56 -1.22
CA GLY A 182 4.28 2.91 -1.53
C GLY A 182 5.27 4.00 -1.11
N LEU A 183 5.79 3.92 0.12
CA LEU A 183 6.81 4.85 0.62
C LEU A 183 8.07 4.84 -0.26
N ALA A 184 8.54 3.67 -0.68
CA ALA A 184 9.70 3.54 -1.54
C ALA A 184 9.46 4.14 -2.94
N ILE A 185 8.26 3.97 -3.50
CA ILE A 185 7.85 4.59 -4.76
C ILE A 185 7.87 6.12 -4.63
N HIS A 186 7.26 6.68 -3.58
CA HIS A 186 7.29 8.13 -3.33
C HIS A 186 8.70 8.67 -3.10
N CYS A 187 9.55 7.92 -2.39
CA CYS A 187 10.95 8.29 -2.18
C CYS A 187 11.80 8.24 -3.46
N ARG A 188 11.29 7.63 -4.54
CA ARG A 188 11.89 7.67 -5.89
C ARG A 188 11.39 8.84 -6.74
N GLY A 189 10.57 9.72 -6.17
CA GLY A 189 10.08 10.94 -6.81
C GLY A 189 8.75 10.77 -7.54
N TRP A 190 8.12 9.59 -7.48
CA TRP A 190 6.79 9.37 -8.04
C TRP A 190 5.71 9.95 -7.13
N GLU A 191 4.59 10.35 -7.72
CA GLU A 191 3.37 10.74 -7.02
C GLU A 191 2.33 9.61 -7.13
N SER A 192 1.29 9.64 -6.32
CA SER A 192 0.13 8.77 -6.46
C SER A 192 -1.17 9.57 -6.43
N VAL A 193 -2.25 8.93 -6.88
CA VAL A 193 -3.59 9.54 -6.87
C VAL A 193 -4.51 8.71 -6.00
N TYR A 194 -5.35 9.38 -5.22
CA TYR A 194 -6.49 8.78 -4.54
C TYR A 194 -7.78 9.02 -5.34
N ASN A 195 -8.42 7.95 -5.81
CA ASN A 195 -9.71 8.05 -6.51
C ASN A 195 -10.84 7.42 -5.68
N ASN A 196 -11.76 8.25 -5.17
CA ASN A 196 -12.95 7.82 -4.43
C ASN A 196 -14.23 8.13 -5.23
N PRO A 197 -14.63 7.30 -6.21
CA PRO A 197 -15.83 7.51 -7.00
C PRO A 197 -17.11 7.30 -6.17
N LYS A 198 -18.18 8.02 -6.50
CA LYS A 198 -19.50 7.91 -5.84
C LYS A 198 -20.01 6.47 -5.75
N LYS A 199 -19.78 5.67 -6.79
CA LYS A 199 -19.98 4.23 -6.76
C LYS A 199 -18.64 3.59 -6.43
N PRO A 200 -18.50 2.91 -5.27
CA PRO A 200 -17.26 2.24 -4.90
C PRO A 200 -16.71 1.38 -6.03
N ALA A 201 -15.48 1.64 -6.44
CA ALA A 201 -14.84 0.92 -7.54
C ALA A 201 -14.57 -0.54 -7.19
N PHE A 202 -14.13 -0.78 -5.96
CA PHE A 202 -13.86 -2.10 -5.42
C PHE A 202 -14.68 -2.31 -4.14
N MET A 203 -15.23 -3.50 -4.01
CA MET A 203 -15.99 -3.94 -2.85
C MET A 203 -15.46 -5.30 -2.40
N GLY A 204 -15.49 -5.57 -1.11
CA GLY A 204 -15.11 -6.88 -0.58
C GLY A 204 -15.83 -7.26 0.69
N VAL A 205 -15.23 -8.21 1.41
CA VAL A 205 -15.78 -8.80 2.63
C VAL A 205 -14.86 -8.49 3.81
N GLY A 206 -15.32 -7.62 4.71
CA GLY A 206 -14.60 -7.24 5.91
C GLY A 206 -14.76 -8.25 7.06
N PRO A 207 -13.98 -8.13 8.13
CA PRO A 207 -14.15 -8.92 9.35
C PRO A 207 -15.58 -8.82 9.91
N THR A 208 -16.16 -9.95 10.35
CA THR A 208 -17.54 -10.01 10.86
C THR A 208 -17.62 -10.20 12.37
N THR A 209 -16.48 -10.41 13.03
CA THR A 209 -16.38 -10.62 14.47
C THR A 209 -15.33 -9.72 15.08
N LEU A 210 -15.52 -9.36 16.36
CA LEU A 210 -14.56 -8.57 17.12
C LEU A 210 -13.16 -9.22 17.12
N ALA A 211 -13.09 -10.55 17.27
CA ALA A 211 -11.83 -11.27 17.27
C ALA A 211 -11.06 -11.12 15.95
N GLN A 212 -11.75 -11.19 14.81
CA GLN A 212 -11.13 -10.97 13.50
C GLN A 212 -10.68 -9.52 13.32
N THR A 213 -11.50 -8.54 13.71
CA THR A 213 -11.13 -7.11 13.66
C THR A 213 -9.88 -6.83 14.50
N ILE A 214 -9.83 -7.31 15.75
CA ILE A 214 -8.67 -7.10 16.63
C ILE A 214 -7.41 -7.74 16.03
N LEU A 215 -7.49 -8.95 15.48
CA LEU A 215 -6.36 -9.60 14.84
C LEU A 215 -5.86 -8.81 13.61
N GLN A 216 -6.77 -8.26 12.81
CA GLN A 216 -6.40 -7.41 11.68
C GLN A 216 -5.71 -6.12 12.15
N HIS A 217 -6.32 -5.38 13.08
CA HIS A 217 -5.76 -4.14 13.61
C HIS A 217 -4.43 -4.35 14.31
N LYS A 218 -4.26 -5.46 15.05
CA LYS A 218 -2.99 -5.84 15.65
C LYS A 218 -1.90 -5.96 14.59
N ARG A 219 -2.14 -6.73 13.50
CA ARG A 219 -1.17 -6.88 12.40
C ARG A 219 -0.80 -5.54 11.77
N TRP A 220 -1.78 -4.68 11.50
CA TRP A 220 -1.53 -3.35 10.95
C TRP A 220 -0.73 -2.46 11.91
N SER A 221 -1.08 -2.45 13.20
CA SER A 221 -0.37 -1.66 14.21
C SER A 221 1.07 -2.13 14.42
N GLU A 222 1.29 -3.45 14.47
CA GLU A 222 2.63 -4.05 14.62
C GLU A 222 3.49 -3.79 13.38
N GLY A 223 2.90 -3.92 12.19
CA GLY A 223 3.55 -3.62 10.93
C GLY A 223 3.96 -2.15 10.83
N ASN A 224 3.02 -1.22 11.09
CA ASN A 224 3.31 0.22 11.04
C ASN A 224 4.32 0.65 12.12
N LEU A 225 4.25 0.08 13.32
CA LEU A 225 5.26 0.31 14.36
C LEU A 225 6.63 -0.22 13.91
N SER A 226 6.67 -1.38 13.25
CA SER A 226 7.91 -1.93 12.70
C SER A 226 8.51 -1.01 11.64
N ILE A 227 7.69 -0.38 10.78
CA ILE A 227 8.16 0.67 9.87
C ILE A 227 8.78 1.81 10.67
N PHE A 228 8.03 2.34 11.65
CA PHE A 228 8.44 3.49 12.45
C PHE A 228 9.78 3.27 13.18
N LEU A 229 10.05 2.05 13.65
CA LEU A 229 11.27 1.70 14.40
C LEU A 229 12.43 1.18 13.52
N SER A 230 12.22 1.04 12.21
CA SER A 230 13.22 0.45 11.30
C SER A 230 13.96 1.51 10.47
N LYS A 231 14.86 1.06 9.59
CA LYS A 231 15.47 1.89 8.54
C LYS A 231 14.46 2.56 7.61
N TYR A 232 13.21 2.07 7.58
CA TYR A 232 12.10 2.64 6.82
C TYR A 232 11.32 3.70 7.58
N ASN A 233 11.79 4.14 8.77
CA ASN A 233 11.22 5.30 9.44
C ASN A 233 11.10 6.45 8.43
N VAL A 234 9.90 6.99 8.26
CA VAL A 234 9.58 7.86 7.13
C VAL A 234 10.37 9.17 7.17
N PHE A 235 10.74 9.66 8.36
CA PHE A 235 11.47 10.93 8.51
C PHE A 235 12.95 10.72 8.17
N LEU A 236 13.50 9.53 8.46
CA LEU A 236 14.86 9.16 8.09
C LEU A 236 14.95 8.75 6.62
N PHE A 237 14.11 7.80 6.20
CA PHE A 237 14.13 7.22 4.86
C PHE A 237 13.68 8.21 3.78
N GLY A 238 12.67 9.03 4.09
CA GLY A 238 12.12 10.05 3.20
C GLY A 238 12.86 11.39 3.25
N HIS A 239 13.82 11.57 4.17
CA HIS A 239 14.55 12.82 4.31
C HIS A 239 15.17 13.27 2.97
N GLY A 240 14.86 14.50 2.55
CA GLY A 240 15.33 15.06 1.27
C GLY A 240 14.76 14.41 0.01
N LYS A 241 13.92 13.37 0.12
CA LYS A 241 13.29 12.65 -1.00
C LYS A 241 11.82 12.99 -1.19
N THR A 242 11.12 13.26 -0.08
CA THR A 242 9.70 13.66 -0.08
C THR A 242 9.50 14.92 0.77
N LYS A 243 8.36 15.61 0.58
CA LYS A 243 8.02 16.81 1.36
C LYS A 243 7.71 16.45 2.81
N LEU A 244 8.13 17.28 3.77
CA LEU A 244 7.89 17.05 5.21
C LEU A 244 6.40 16.78 5.54
N ARG A 245 5.49 17.57 4.94
CA ARG A 245 4.03 17.38 5.09
C ARG A 245 3.55 15.99 4.65
N HIS A 246 4.15 15.44 3.58
CA HIS A 246 3.83 14.08 3.11
C HIS A 246 4.39 13.04 4.08
N GLN A 247 5.60 13.26 4.60
CA GLN A 247 6.19 12.42 5.65
C GLN A 247 5.36 12.39 6.92
N MET A 248 4.75 13.52 7.31
CA MET A 248 3.85 13.60 8.45
C MET A 248 2.57 12.77 8.22
N GLY A 249 2.00 12.79 7.01
CA GLY A 249 0.83 11.97 6.65
C GLY A 249 1.09 10.48 6.83
N TYR A 250 2.22 9.97 6.33
CA TYR A 250 2.65 8.58 6.55
C TYR A 250 2.85 8.25 8.04
N HIS A 251 3.36 9.20 8.84
CA HIS A 251 3.64 8.97 10.26
C HIS A 251 2.40 8.77 11.13
N ILE A 252 1.23 9.26 10.71
CA ILE A 252 -0.02 9.05 11.46
C ILE A 252 -0.21 7.55 11.75
N TYR A 253 0.04 6.70 10.75
CA TYR A 253 -0.05 5.25 10.88
C TYR A 253 1.09 4.65 11.71
N GLY A 254 2.33 5.13 11.54
CA GLY A 254 3.48 4.68 12.33
C GLY A 254 3.35 4.99 13.83
N LEU A 255 2.67 6.08 14.17
CA LEU A 255 2.40 6.54 15.54
C LEU A 255 1.13 5.93 16.15
N TRP A 256 0.40 5.10 15.42
CA TRP A 256 -0.82 4.46 15.92
C TRP A 256 -0.58 3.66 17.21
N ALA A 257 0.40 2.75 17.21
CA ALA A 257 0.71 1.97 18.40
C ALA A 257 1.30 2.83 19.56
N PRO A 258 2.27 3.72 19.35
CA PRO A 258 2.77 4.62 20.39
C PRO A 258 1.68 5.49 21.05
N ASN A 259 0.68 5.93 20.28
CA ASN A 259 -0.42 6.74 20.80
C ASN A 259 -1.24 6.01 21.88
N SER A 260 -1.24 4.66 21.89
CA SER A 260 -1.91 3.88 22.93
C SER A 260 -1.37 4.17 24.35
N LEU A 261 -0.09 4.55 24.49
CA LEU A 261 0.50 4.92 25.78
C LEU A 261 -0.10 6.21 26.32
N ALA A 262 -0.29 7.20 25.46
CA ALA A 262 -0.96 8.44 25.82
C ALA A 262 -2.42 8.16 26.22
N THR A 263 -3.14 7.34 25.44
CA THR A 263 -4.51 6.93 25.78
C THR A 263 -4.59 6.24 27.14
N LEU A 264 -3.70 5.29 27.42
CA LEU A 264 -3.65 4.60 28.71
C LEU A 264 -3.39 5.57 29.87
N TYR A 265 -2.47 6.53 29.68
CA TYR A 265 -2.24 7.58 30.66
C TYR A 265 -3.51 8.39 30.93
N TYR A 266 -4.18 8.86 29.87
CA TYR A 266 -5.41 9.66 29.95
C TYR A 266 -6.59 8.90 30.57
N VAL A 267 -6.65 7.58 30.47
CA VAL A 267 -7.71 6.78 31.09
C VAL A 267 -7.39 6.44 32.54
N ILE A 268 -6.13 6.08 32.83
CA ILE A 268 -5.73 5.56 34.14
C ILE A 268 -5.53 6.70 35.15
N ILE A 269 -4.77 7.75 34.79
CA ILE A 269 -4.34 8.77 35.75
C ILE A 269 -5.53 9.60 36.28
N PRO A 270 -6.46 10.10 35.44
CA PRO A 270 -7.66 10.78 35.95
C PRO A 270 -8.57 9.90 36.78
N SER A 271 -8.73 8.63 36.41
CA SER A 271 -9.54 7.69 37.18
C SER A 271 -8.97 7.44 38.58
N LEU A 272 -7.65 7.28 38.68
CA LEU A 272 -6.97 7.11 39.98
C LEU A 272 -7.00 8.39 40.82
N ALA A 273 -6.82 9.55 40.18
CA ALA A 273 -6.88 10.84 40.86
C ALA A 273 -8.28 11.11 41.43
N LEU A 274 -9.33 10.80 40.65
CA LEU A 274 -10.73 10.88 41.08
C LEU A 274 -11.01 9.96 42.26
N LEU A 275 -10.56 8.69 42.20
CA LEU A 275 -10.73 7.73 43.28
C LEU A 275 -10.06 8.17 44.59
N LYS A 276 -8.91 8.85 44.48
CA LYS A 276 -8.13 9.34 45.64
C LYS A 276 -8.52 10.75 46.10
N GLY A 277 -9.39 11.45 45.37
CA GLY A 277 -9.68 12.86 45.62
C GLY A 277 -8.46 13.78 45.46
N THR A 278 -7.48 13.39 44.64
CA THR A 278 -6.28 14.20 44.39
C THR A 278 -6.52 15.11 43.18
N PRO A 279 -6.40 16.44 43.30
CA PRO A 279 -6.54 17.34 42.15
C PRO A 279 -5.39 17.13 41.15
N LEU A 280 -5.72 16.96 39.87
CA LEU A 280 -4.74 16.80 38.79
C LEU A 280 -4.15 18.12 38.29
N PHE A 281 -4.95 19.17 38.34
CA PHE A 281 -4.58 20.50 37.91
C PHE A 281 -4.70 21.44 39.11
N PRO A 282 -3.83 22.46 39.20
CA PRO A 282 -3.95 23.47 40.26
C PRO A 282 -5.30 24.19 40.14
N GLU A 283 -5.86 24.58 41.27
CA GLU A 283 -7.02 25.46 41.28
C GLU A 283 -6.62 26.82 40.67
N ILE A 284 -7.44 27.33 39.76
CA ILE A 284 -7.25 28.68 39.24
C ILE A 284 -7.68 29.64 40.34
N THR A 285 -6.74 30.12 41.14
CA THR A 285 -6.96 31.31 41.96
C THR A 285 -6.93 32.52 41.04
N SER A 286 -8.04 33.26 40.97
CA SER A 286 -8.13 34.59 40.32
C SER A 286 -7.07 35.52 40.92
N PRO A 287 -6.45 36.44 40.14
CA PRO A 287 -5.16 37.05 40.46
C PRO A 287 -5.15 37.87 41.75
#